data_AF-A0A518KBI3-F1
#
_entry.id   AF-A0A518KBI3-F1
#
_cell.length_a   1.000
_cell.length_b   1.000
_cell.length_c   1.000
_cell.angle_alpha   90.00
_cell.angle_beta   90.00
_cell.angle_gamma   90.00
#
_symmetry.space_group_name_H-M   'P 1'
#
loop_
_entity.id
_entity.type
_entity.pdbx_description
1 polymer ?
#
loop_
_entity_poly.entity_id
_entity_poly.type
_entity_poly.pdbx_seq_one_letter_code
_entity_poly.pdbx_strand_id
1 'polypeptide(L)'
;MALLFAPALSHESLAGKVLVLGDDWMLSDYAFDIDPNGTGLLASGLADFLVGEAPASFLVVSDTLPEIPFGPRGLLGNELAQWMGDHGHSWTIDPLADLDFANLASYDALMLGGQVASGEANAIALQKYVLAGGSVLLVGGTGDFGSAQNEADAWAPFLSRFGLSLGNELLAADPGALTQLPVQVETEILPPALASVVWGQGQLAVADVPSNPRTSVFLQGDFAGLGGVSQATLNDVGVAYDSPFLPGDFNDDGRVDAADYTSWRDSQGTTALLAGDATPNSIDAADYETWRLNYGRTAPMALTAATTVPEPCTTGLVAMSAILCWSLAFHRT
;
A
#
# COMPACT_ATOMS: atom_id res chain seq x y z
N MET A 1 -8.01 18.37 38.44
CA MET A 1 -8.02 17.02 37.83
C MET A 1 -8.09 17.26 36.33
N ALA A 2 -6.92 17.38 35.70
CA ALA A 2 -6.83 17.65 34.27
C ALA A 2 -7.13 16.34 33.53
N LEU A 3 -8.18 16.34 32.72
CA LEU A 3 -8.44 15.28 31.74
C LEU A 3 -7.30 15.35 30.72
N LEU A 4 -6.36 14.41 30.84
CA LEU A 4 -5.40 14.11 29.79
C LEU A 4 -6.20 13.58 28.61
N PHE A 5 -6.39 14.41 27.58
CA PHE A 5 -6.82 13.92 26.28
C PHE A 5 -5.71 13.01 25.75
N ALA A 6 -6.06 11.78 25.36
CA ALA A 6 -5.18 10.95 24.56
C ALA A 6 -4.81 11.74 23.28
N PRO A 7 -3.58 11.61 22.75
CA PRO A 7 -3.23 12.26 21.50
C PRO A 7 -4.21 11.81 20.42
N ALA A 8 -4.89 12.77 19.81
CA ALA A 8 -5.57 12.55 18.54
C ALA A 8 -4.51 12.55 17.44
N LEU A 9 -4.69 11.72 16.41
CA LEU A 9 -3.84 11.74 15.22
C LEU A 9 -3.69 13.19 14.70
N SER A 10 -2.48 13.56 14.30
CA SER A 10 -2.07 14.95 14.13
C SER A 10 -2.67 15.65 12.90
N HIS A 11 -3.35 14.89 12.04
CA HIS A 11 -3.95 15.35 10.79
C HIS A 11 -5.47 15.10 10.77
N GLU A 12 -6.24 15.99 10.11
CA GLU A 12 -7.67 15.79 9.85
C GLU A 12 -7.91 14.42 9.22
N SER A 13 -9.02 13.75 9.59
CA SER A 13 -9.36 12.35 9.26
C SER A 13 -8.97 11.90 7.84
N LEU A 14 -7.71 11.47 7.69
CA LEU A 14 -7.25 10.81 6.49
C LEU A 14 -7.71 9.36 6.57
N ALA A 15 -8.10 8.84 5.42
CA ALA A 15 -8.33 7.43 5.19
C ALA A 15 -7.13 6.62 5.69
N GLY A 16 -7.37 5.60 6.53
CA GLY A 16 -6.33 4.66 6.92
C GLY A 16 -5.82 3.89 5.71
N LYS A 17 -4.51 3.67 5.64
CA LYS A 17 -3.87 2.99 4.51
C LYS A 17 -3.12 1.76 4.98
N VAL A 18 -3.20 0.69 4.19
CA VAL A 18 -2.31 -0.47 4.33
C VAL A 18 -1.57 -0.67 3.03
N LEU A 19 -0.25 -0.65 3.11
CA LEU A 19 0.64 -0.91 2.00
C LEU A 19 1.43 -2.18 2.28
N VAL A 20 1.48 -3.08 1.32
CA VAL A 20 2.32 -4.28 1.42
C VAL A 20 3.31 -4.26 0.28
N LEU A 21 4.59 -4.37 0.60
CA LEU A 21 5.68 -4.60 -0.35
C LEU A 21 6.10 -6.06 -0.25
N GLY A 22 6.35 -6.68 -1.40
CA GLY A 22 6.75 -8.08 -1.49
C GLY A 22 8.19 -8.35 -1.08
N ASP A 23 9.01 -7.31 -0.97
CA ASP A 23 10.44 -7.39 -0.68
C ASP A 23 10.89 -6.20 0.20
N ASP A 24 11.74 -6.49 1.17
CA ASP A 24 12.36 -5.50 2.06
C ASP A 24 13.62 -4.88 1.43
N TRP A 25 14.21 -5.49 0.41
CA TRP A 25 15.52 -5.11 -0.10
C TRP A 25 15.54 -3.75 -0.81
N MET A 26 14.41 -3.33 -1.40
CA MET A 26 14.28 -2.07 -2.15
C MET A 26 14.58 -0.82 -1.31
N LEU A 27 14.46 -0.91 0.02
CA LEU A 27 14.70 0.19 0.96
C LEU A 27 16.01 0.00 1.77
N SER A 28 16.83 -1.00 1.43
CA SER A 28 18.07 -1.31 2.13
C SER A 28 19.17 -0.28 1.88
N ASP A 29 20.15 -0.20 2.78
CA ASP A 29 21.35 0.64 2.61
C ASP A 29 22.10 0.27 1.32
N TYR A 30 22.10 -1.00 0.93
CA TYR A 30 22.70 -1.44 -0.32
C TYR A 30 21.97 -0.91 -1.57
N ALA A 31 20.64 -0.81 -1.52
CA ALA A 31 19.88 -0.19 -2.61
C ALA A 31 20.22 1.31 -2.72
N PHE A 32 20.34 2.01 -1.58
CA PHE A 32 20.81 3.38 -1.52
C PHE A 32 22.25 3.57 -2.02
N ASP A 33 23.16 2.63 -1.74
CA ASP A 33 24.54 2.68 -2.23
C ASP A 33 24.61 2.59 -3.77
N ILE A 34 23.69 1.85 -4.40
CA ILE A 34 23.67 1.66 -5.86
C ILE A 34 22.94 2.80 -6.58
N ASP A 35 21.74 3.14 -6.11
CA ASP A 35 20.90 4.17 -6.72
C ASP A 35 20.25 5.05 -5.63
N PRO A 36 21.02 5.97 -5.02
CA PRO A 36 20.53 6.78 -3.91
C PRO A 36 19.34 7.67 -4.31
N ASN A 37 19.29 8.10 -5.57
CA ASN A 37 18.19 8.92 -6.06
C ASN A 37 16.93 8.07 -6.33
N GLY A 38 17.06 6.93 -6.99
CA GLY A 38 15.93 6.04 -7.26
C GLY A 38 15.33 5.48 -5.97
N THR A 39 16.17 4.97 -5.08
CA THR A 39 15.73 4.44 -3.78
C THR A 39 15.17 5.54 -2.89
N GLY A 40 15.77 6.73 -2.85
CA GLY A 40 15.23 7.87 -2.11
C GLY A 40 13.88 8.38 -2.66
N LEU A 41 13.71 8.41 -3.99
CA LEU A 41 12.43 8.74 -4.60
C LEU A 41 11.34 7.70 -4.30
N LEU A 42 11.69 6.41 -4.27
CA LEU A 42 10.78 5.37 -3.81
C LEU A 42 10.38 5.60 -2.35
N ALA A 43 11.35 5.80 -1.45
CA ALA A 43 11.08 6.06 -0.03
C ALA A 43 10.14 7.26 0.17
N SER A 44 10.39 8.36 -0.56
CA SER A 44 9.57 9.57 -0.50
C SER A 44 8.16 9.33 -1.05
N GLY A 45 8.02 8.67 -2.19
CA GLY A 45 6.69 8.36 -2.76
C GLY A 45 5.85 7.45 -1.86
N LEU A 46 6.49 6.45 -1.24
CA LEU A 46 5.83 5.60 -0.25
C LEU A 46 5.38 6.42 0.97
N ALA A 47 6.21 7.33 1.46
CA ALA A 47 5.85 8.22 2.57
C ALA A 47 4.71 9.16 2.19
N ASP A 48 4.80 9.85 1.05
CA ASP A 48 3.77 10.75 0.53
C ASP A 48 2.43 10.02 0.36
N PHE A 49 2.46 8.76 -0.10
CA PHE A 49 1.23 7.96 -0.17
C PHE A 49 0.63 7.70 1.22
N LEU A 50 1.45 7.33 2.19
CA LEU A 50 1.00 6.95 3.53
C LEU A 50 0.50 8.14 4.34
N VAL A 51 1.19 9.29 4.27
CA VAL A 51 0.97 10.43 5.19
C VAL A 51 0.87 11.79 4.49
N GLY A 52 1.03 11.86 3.17
CA GLY A 52 1.12 13.11 2.41
C GLY A 52 2.49 13.79 2.52
N GLU A 53 2.63 14.94 1.85
CA GLU A 53 3.90 15.68 1.75
C GLU A 53 4.33 16.40 3.04
N ALA A 54 3.51 16.33 4.10
CA ALA A 54 3.80 17.01 5.36
C ALA A 54 4.79 16.20 6.22
N PRO A 55 5.63 16.87 7.03
CA PRO A 55 6.39 16.20 8.08
C PRO A 55 5.50 15.33 8.96
N ALA A 56 5.95 14.11 9.24
CA ALA A 56 5.16 13.07 9.90
C ALA A 56 6.05 12.17 10.77
N SER A 57 5.45 11.48 11.73
CA SER A 57 6.13 10.56 12.62
C SER A 57 5.95 9.10 12.23
N PHE A 58 7.07 8.37 12.16
CA PHE A 58 7.13 6.97 11.77
C PHE A 58 7.69 6.12 12.91
N LEU A 59 7.00 5.01 13.19
CA LEU A 59 7.50 3.94 14.03
C LEU A 59 7.88 2.74 13.17
N VAL A 60 9.13 2.29 13.26
CA VAL A 60 9.61 1.06 12.66
C VAL A 60 9.64 -0.04 13.70
N VAL A 61 8.87 -1.10 13.46
CA VAL A 61 8.84 -2.30 14.29
C VAL A 61 9.26 -3.48 13.43
N SER A 62 10.55 -3.80 13.50
CA SER A 62 11.12 -4.88 12.71
C SER A 62 12.29 -5.55 13.41
N ASP A 63 12.33 -6.88 13.30
CA ASP A 63 13.43 -7.74 13.72
C ASP A 63 14.12 -8.42 12.54
N THR A 64 13.93 -7.89 11.32
CA THR A 64 14.66 -8.37 10.16
C THR A 64 16.15 -8.27 10.44
N LEU A 65 16.93 -9.27 10.03
CA LEU A 65 18.34 -9.29 10.39
C LEU A 65 19.07 -8.09 9.74
N PRO A 66 19.64 -7.16 10.53
CA PRO A 66 20.22 -5.92 10.01
C PRO A 66 21.63 -6.13 9.45
N GLU A 67 22.11 -7.36 9.28
CA GLU A 67 23.44 -7.61 8.70
C GLU A 67 23.37 -8.79 7.73
N ILE A 68 23.22 -8.45 6.46
CA ILE A 68 23.63 -9.32 5.36
C ILE A 68 25.04 -8.92 4.92
N PRO A 69 25.74 -9.70 4.07
CA PRO A 69 27.09 -9.35 3.58
C PRO A 69 27.23 -7.97 2.91
N PHE A 70 26.12 -7.26 2.72
CA PHE A 70 25.99 -5.99 2.06
C PHE A 70 25.40 -4.87 2.95
N GLY A 71 25.28 -5.09 4.27
CA GLY A 71 24.81 -4.08 5.23
C GLY A 71 23.38 -4.31 5.77
N PRO A 72 22.79 -3.30 6.44
CA PRO A 72 21.42 -3.32 6.93
C PRO A 72 20.36 -3.49 5.86
N ARG A 73 19.34 -4.28 6.21
CA ARG A 73 18.20 -4.60 5.34
C ARG A 73 17.03 -3.66 5.56
N GLY A 74 16.38 -3.32 4.44
CA GLY A 74 15.10 -2.64 4.38
C GLY A 74 14.90 -1.55 5.43
N LEU A 75 13.89 -1.74 6.27
CA LEU A 75 13.42 -0.72 7.22
C LEU A 75 14.41 -0.35 8.32
N LEU A 76 15.43 -1.19 8.55
CA LEU A 76 16.46 -0.97 9.57
C LEU A 76 17.70 -0.24 9.01
N GLY A 77 17.68 0.16 7.74
CA GLY A 77 18.73 0.89 7.06
C GLY A 77 19.03 2.27 7.66
N ASN A 78 20.31 2.63 7.76
CA ASN A 78 20.72 3.96 8.16
C ASN A 78 20.44 5.00 7.07
N GLU A 79 20.61 4.63 5.80
CA GLU A 79 20.41 5.52 4.66
C GLU A 79 18.93 5.88 4.51
N LEU A 80 18.03 4.91 4.72
CA LEU A 80 16.59 5.16 4.76
C LEU A 80 16.23 6.12 5.89
N ALA A 81 16.70 5.86 7.11
CA ALA A 81 16.42 6.70 8.26
C ALA A 81 16.95 8.13 8.06
N GLN A 82 18.15 8.27 7.51
CA GLN A 82 18.73 9.57 7.19
C GLN A 82 17.93 10.29 6.09
N TRP A 83 17.59 9.61 5.00
CA TRP A 83 16.81 10.17 3.91
C TRP A 83 15.46 10.72 4.41
N MET A 84 14.74 9.93 5.21
CA MET A 84 13.46 10.35 5.79
C MET A 84 13.62 11.54 6.74
N GLY A 85 14.68 11.56 7.55
CA GLY A 85 15.03 12.69 8.43
C GLY A 85 15.35 13.97 7.66
N ASP A 86 16.09 13.87 6.56
CA ASP A 86 16.43 15.01 5.69
C ASP A 86 15.19 15.60 4.99
N HIS A 87 14.12 14.81 4.84
CA HIS A 87 12.80 15.25 4.34
C HIS A 87 11.84 15.67 5.46
N GLY A 88 12.32 15.79 6.70
CA GLY A 88 11.58 16.37 7.82
C GLY A 88 10.72 15.39 8.62
N HIS A 89 10.73 14.10 8.29
CA HIS A 89 10.03 13.09 9.05
C HIS A 89 10.82 12.67 10.31
N SER A 90 10.13 12.23 11.35
CA SER A 90 10.80 11.58 12.49
C SER A 90 10.74 10.06 12.32
N TRP A 91 11.89 9.40 12.42
CA TRP A 91 12.04 7.96 12.20
C TRP A 91 12.47 7.27 13.50
N THR A 92 11.57 6.49 14.12
CA THR A 92 11.84 5.80 15.39
C THR A 92 11.91 4.31 15.15
N ILE A 93 13.07 3.69 15.40
CA ILE A 93 13.24 2.23 15.30
C ILE A 93 13.10 1.63 16.70
N ASP A 94 12.05 0.83 16.93
CA ASP A 94 11.81 0.12 18.18
C ASP A 94 11.17 -1.26 17.92
N PRO A 95 11.99 -2.32 17.78
CA PRO A 95 11.50 -3.69 17.59
C PRO A 95 10.73 -4.26 18.78
N LEU A 96 10.78 -3.59 19.94
CA LEU A 96 10.14 -4.01 21.18
C LEU A 96 8.98 -3.08 21.56
N ALA A 97 8.55 -2.23 20.64
CA ALA A 97 7.44 -1.32 20.85
C ALA A 97 6.19 -2.09 21.31
N ASP A 98 5.48 -1.54 22.30
CA ASP A 98 4.20 -2.09 22.71
C ASP A 98 3.17 -1.84 21.60
N LEU A 99 2.68 -2.91 20.97
CA LEU A 99 1.72 -2.85 19.87
C LEU A 99 0.29 -2.74 20.39
N ASP A 100 0.07 -1.76 21.26
CA ASP A 100 -1.24 -1.32 21.70
C ASP A 100 -1.67 -0.04 20.97
N PHE A 101 -2.98 0.16 20.80
CA PHE A 101 -3.50 1.30 20.06
C PHE A 101 -3.08 2.66 20.65
N ALA A 102 -2.94 2.78 21.98
CA ALA A 102 -2.59 4.05 22.61
C ALA A 102 -1.15 4.46 22.31
N ASN A 103 -0.23 3.49 22.23
CA ASN A 103 1.12 3.73 21.76
C ASN A 103 1.13 4.04 20.26
N LEU A 104 0.49 3.20 19.44
CA LEU A 104 0.48 3.34 17.98
C LEU A 104 -0.12 4.67 17.51
N ALA A 105 -1.17 5.17 18.17
CA ALA A 105 -1.82 6.45 17.84
C ALA A 105 -0.95 7.69 18.07
N SER A 106 0.26 7.53 18.62
CA SER A 106 1.25 8.61 18.73
C SER A 106 2.07 8.80 17.44
N TYR A 107 1.91 7.88 16.47
CA TYR A 107 2.62 7.90 15.19
C TYR A 107 1.63 8.12 14.04
N ASP A 108 2.09 8.79 12.98
CA ASP A 108 1.29 8.99 11.76
C ASP A 108 1.38 7.76 10.82
N ALA A 109 2.51 7.05 10.84
CA ALA A 109 2.68 5.80 10.11
C ALA A 109 3.54 4.74 10.83
N LEU A 110 3.25 3.47 10.53
CA LEU A 110 3.99 2.31 11.02
C LEU A 110 4.68 1.61 9.86
N MET A 111 5.93 1.20 10.09
CA MET A 111 6.77 0.47 9.16
C MET A 111 7.08 -0.89 9.78
N LEU A 112 6.52 -1.96 9.22
CA LEU A 112 6.54 -3.29 9.80
C LEU A 112 7.33 -4.25 8.92
N GLY A 113 8.08 -5.16 9.54
CA GLY A 113 8.75 -6.24 8.84
C GLY A 113 9.25 -7.31 9.82
N GLY A 114 9.43 -8.54 9.36
CA GLY A 114 9.86 -9.62 10.24
C GLY A 114 8.77 -10.10 11.21
N GLN A 115 9.14 -10.86 12.24
CA GLN A 115 8.23 -11.60 13.11
C GLN A 115 7.61 -10.76 14.23
N VAL A 116 8.33 -9.76 14.76
CA VAL A 116 7.96 -9.07 16.02
C VAL A 116 6.58 -8.42 16.01
N ALA A 117 6.13 -7.92 14.85
CA ALA A 117 4.84 -7.25 14.71
C ALA A 117 3.72 -8.15 14.15
N SER A 118 4.02 -9.41 13.84
CA SER A 118 3.07 -10.36 13.25
C SER A 118 2.16 -11.03 14.30
N GLY A 119 1.18 -11.82 13.84
CA GLY A 119 0.31 -12.62 14.71
C GLY A 119 -0.99 -11.93 15.17
N GLU A 120 -1.92 -12.74 15.68
CA GLU A 120 -3.32 -12.33 15.95
C GLU A 120 -3.45 -11.20 16.97
N ALA A 121 -2.66 -11.22 18.05
CA ALA A 121 -2.75 -10.20 19.11
C ALA A 121 -2.41 -8.81 18.57
N ASN A 122 -1.35 -8.72 17.77
CA ASN A 122 -0.90 -7.48 17.14
C ASN A 122 -1.84 -7.06 16.00
N ALA A 123 -2.36 -8.02 15.23
CA ALA A 123 -3.29 -7.75 14.13
C ALA A 123 -4.54 -6.97 14.57
N ILE A 124 -5.05 -7.23 15.77
CA ILE A 124 -6.18 -6.49 16.32
C ILE A 124 -5.80 -5.02 16.52
N ALA A 125 -4.68 -4.73 17.18
CA ALA A 125 -4.23 -3.37 17.45
C ALA A 125 -3.89 -2.60 16.16
N LEU A 126 -3.23 -3.25 15.21
CA LEU A 126 -2.91 -2.68 13.90
C LEU A 126 -4.19 -2.37 13.11
N GLN A 127 -5.19 -3.26 13.14
CA GLN A 127 -6.48 -2.95 12.53
C GLN A 127 -7.11 -1.70 13.18
N LYS A 128 -7.05 -1.58 14.52
CA LYS A 128 -7.57 -0.39 15.21
C LYS A 128 -6.89 0.88 14.76
N TYR A 129 -5.57 0.82 14.66
CA TYR A 129 -4.76 1.93 14.24
C TYR A 129 -5.12 2.39 12.81
N VAL A 130 -5.24 1.45 11.87
CA VAL A 130 -5.62 1.77 10.48
C VAL A 130 -7.02 2.34 10.41
N LEU A 131 -8.00 1.72 11.07
CA LEU A 131 -9.39 2.22 11.05
C LEU A 131 -9.53 3.60 11.72
N ALA A 132 -8.60 3.99 12.58
CA ALA A 132 -8.55 5.33 13.15
C ALA A 132 -7.92 6.39 12.21
N GLY A 133 -7.39 5.99 11.05
CA GLY A 133 -6.75 6.87 10.07
C GLY A 133 -5.23 6.76 10.02
N GLY A 134 -4.63 5.84 10.77
CA GLY A 134 -3.19 5.57 10.72
C GLY A 134 -2.79 4.77 9.46
N SER A 135 -1.55 4.94 9.02
CA SER A 135 -1.03 4.24 7.84
C SER A 135 0.00 3.18 8.19
N VAL A 136 -0.08 2.01 7.56
CA VAL A 136 0.84 0.89 7.75
C VAL A 136 1.52 0.55 6.44
N LEU A 137 2.85 0.46 6.44
CA LEU A 137 3.62 -0.21 5.42
C LEU A 137 4.19 -1.49 6.00
N LEU A 138 3.92 -2.61 5.34
CA LEU A 138 4.47 -3.92 5.66
C LEU A 138 5.44 -4.34 4.55
N VAL A 139 6.68 -4.69 4.92
CA VAL A 139 7.60 -5.39 4.03
C VAL A 139 7.53 -6.91 4.30
N GLY A 140 7.14 -7.66 3.27
CA GLY A 140 7.23 -9.11 3.22
C GLY A 140 8.50 -9.58 2.50
N GLY A 141 8.58 -10.88 2.18
CA GLY A 141 9.74 -11.44 1.48
C GLY A 141 11.04 -11.39 2.30
N THR A 142 10.94 -11.18 3.61
CA THR A 142 12.11 -10.97 4.48
C THR A 142 13.00 -12.21 4.55
N GLY A 143 12.42 -13.41 4.37
CA GLY A 143 13.16 -14.67 4.49
C GLY A 143 13.47 -15.06 5.94
N ASP A 144 13.06 -14.24 6.92
CA ASP A 144 13.35 -14.46 8.34
C ASP A 144 12.37 -15.46 9.01
N PHE A 145 11.34 -15.90 8.28
CA PHE A 145 10.35 -16.89 8.72
C PHE A 145 10.70 -18.34 8.33
N GLY A 146 11.85 -18.55 7.68
CA GLY A 146 12.34 -19.86 7.21
C GLY A 146 11.63 -20.40 5.96
N SER A 147 10.45 -19.91 5.61
CA SER A 147 9.80 -20.12 4.31
C SER A 147 8.80 -19.00 4.01
N ALA A 148 8.48 -18.80 2.74
CA ALA A 148 7.47 -17.81 2.32
C ALA A 148 6.07 -18.12 2.86
N GLN A 149 5.68 -19.39 2.90
CA GLN A 149 4.42 -19.80 3.53
C GLN A 149 4.36 -19.40 5.01
N ASN A 150 5.44 -19.57 5.78
CA ASN A 150 5.44 -19.21 7.19
C ASN A 150 5.31 -17.68 7.41
N GLU A 151 5.89 -16.87 6.51
CA GLU A 151 5.75 -15.42 6.54
C GLU A 151 4.31 -15.01 6.20
N ALA A 152 3.74 -15.59 5.15
CA ALA A 152 2.35 -15.38 4.78
C ALA A 152 1.39 -15.77 5.92
N ASP A 153 1.60 -16.92 6.57
CA ASP A 153 0.79 -17.40 7.70
C ASP A 153 0.88 -16.46 8.91
N ALA A 154 2.06 -15.89 9.18
CA ALA A 154 2.27 -14.98 10.30
C ALA A 154 1.56 -13.63 10.11
N TRP A 155 1.49 -13.14 8.87
CA TRP A 155 0.86 -11.86 8.53
C TRP A 155 -0.63 -11.97 8.14
N ALA A 156 -1.12 -13.17 7.80
CA ALA A 156 -2.52 -13.40 7.44
C ALA A 156 -3.55 -12.85 8.46
N PRO A 157 -3.35 -12.94 9.79
CA PRO A 157 -4.25 -12.33 10.77
C PRO A 157 -4.51 -10.83 10.60
N PHE A 158 -3.53 -10.09 10.09
CA PHE A 158 -3.65 -8.65 9.84
C PHE A 158 -4.13 -8.37 8.41
N LEU A 159 -3.45 -8.95 7.41
CA LEU A 159 -3.70 -8.63 6.00
C LEU A 159 -5.10 -9.01 5.51
N SER A 160 -5.63 -10.16 5.95
CA SER A 160 -6.96 -10.62 5.56
C SER A 160 -8.09 -9.68 6.00
N ARG A 161 -7.85 -8.83 7.02
CA ARG A 161 -8.80 -7.81 7.49
C ARG A 161 -9.03 -6.70 6.47
N PHE A 162 -8.09 -6.52 5.55
CA PHE A 162 -8.11 -5.51 4.48
C PHE A 162 -8.19 -6.15 3.09
N GLY A 163 -8.51 -7.45 3.02
CA GLY A 163 -8.58 -8.20 1.75
C GLY A 163 -7.23 -8.32 1.05
N LEU A 164 -6.13 -8.32 1.82
CA LEU A 164 -4.76 -8.45 1.35
C LEU A 164 -4.16 -9.79 1.77
N SER A 165 -3.18 -10.28 1.03
CA SER A 165 -2.38 -11.45 1.41
C SER A 165 -0.95 -11.38 0.87
N LEU A 166 -0.07 -12.19 1.46
CA LEU A 166 1.25 -12.49 0.91
C LEU A 166 1.21 -13.86 0.23
N GLY A 167 1.91 -13.97 -0.89
CA GLY A 167 2.12 -15.23 -1.60
C GLY A 167 2.95 -16.20 -0.78
N ASN A 168 2.73 -17.50 -1.01
CA ASN A 168 3.37 -18.57 -0.26
C ASN A 168 4.68 -19.09 -0.87
N GLU A 169 5.11 -18.49 -1.98
CA GLU A 169 6.34 -18.83 -2.69
C GLU A 169 7.20 -17.58 -2.85
N LEU A 170 8.52 -17.77 -2.72
CA LEU A 170 9.48 -16.74 -3.14
C LEU A 170 9.49 -16.70 -4.66
N LEU A 171 9.42 -15.50 -5.22
CA LEU A 171 9.66 -15.27 -6.63
C LEU A 171 11.11 -15.66 -6.92
N ALA A 172 11.29 -16.60 -7.84
CA ALA A 172 12.62 -17.01 -8.27
C ALA A 172 13.33 -15.81 -8.92
N ALA A 173 14.63 -15.67 -8.69
CA ALA A 173 15.50 -14.77 -9.45
C ALA A 173 15.74 -15.29 -10.89
N ASP A 174 14.67 -15.67 -11.60
CA ASP A 174 14.73 -16.24 -12.95
C ASP A 174 14.23 -15.26 -14.02
N PRO A 175 15.10 -14.79 -14.93
CA PRO A 175 14.77 -13.94 -16.07
C PRO A 175 13.66 -14.39 -17.00
N GLY A 176 13.36 -15.69 -17.05
CA GLY A 176 12.52 -16.26 -18.10
C GLY A 176 11.05 -16.45 -17.72
N ALA A 177 10.68 -16.28 -16.46
CA ALA A 177 9.40 -16.77 -15.92
C ALA A 177 8.41 -15.65 -15.54
N LEU A 178 8.75 -14.39 -15.79
CA LEU A 178 7.88 -13.28 -15.42
C LEU A 178 6.79 -13.06 -16.47
N THR A 179 5.55 -13.32 -16.07
CA THR A 179 4.39 -12.78 -16.77
C THR A 179 4.28 -11.32 -16.40
N GLN A 180 4.36 -10.41 -17.38
CA GLN A 180 3.94 -9.02 -17.18
C GLN A 180 2.44 -9.06 -16.84
N LEU A 181 2.07 -8.82 -15.58
CA LEU A 181 0.72 -8.32 -15.33
C LEU A 181 0.78 -6.84 -15.71
N PRO A 182 -0.26 -6.32 -16.38
CA PRO A 182 -0.30 -4.93 -16.75
C PRO A 182 -0.14 -4.11 -15.47
N VAL A 183 0.93 -3.34 -15.41
CA VAL A 183 1.09 -2.27 -14.44
C VAL A 183 -0.10 -1.35 -14.62
N GLN A 184 -1.00 -1.33 -13.67
CA GLN A 184 -1.96 -0.25 -13.56
C GLN A 184 -1.20 0.87 -12.82
N VAL A 185 -0.39 1.64 -13.55
CA VAL A 185 0.07 2.96 -13.06
C VAL A 185 -1.14 3.90 -13.09
N GLU A 186 -2.20 3.55 -12.38
CA GLU A 186 -3.39 4.39 -12.22
C GLU A 186 -3.40 5.05 -10.84
N THR A 187 -2.43 4.75 -9.98
CA THR A 187 -2.33 5.35 -8.66
C THR A 187 -1.11 6.26 -8.57
N GLU A 188 -1.30 7.48 -8.08
CA GLU A 188 -0.28 8.52 -7.85
C GLU A 188 0.74 8.12 -6.75
N ILE A 189 0.88 6.83 -6.43
CA ILE A 189 1.66 6.30 -5.30
C ILE A 189 3.17 6.43 -5.54
N LEU A 190 3.60 6.41 -6.80
CA LEU A 190 5.01 6.50 -7.16
C LEU A 190 5.28 7.76 -7.99
N PRO A 191 6.38 8.48 -7.73
CA PRO A 191 6.71 9.67 -8.49
C PRO A 191 7.00 9.29 -9.95
N PRO A 192 6.53 10.08 -10.93
CA PRO A 192 6.77 9.82 -12.36
C PRO A 192 8.25 9.75 -12.77
N ALA A 193 9.16 10.20 -11.90
CA ALA A 193 10.60 10.21 -12.13
C ALA A 193 11.30 8.89 -11.74
N LEU A 194 10.59 7.92 -11.14
CA LEU A 194 11.18 6.64 -10.76
C LEU A 194 11.44 5.77 -12.01
N ALA A 195 12.72 5.63 -12.38
CA ALA A 195 13.14 4.89 -13.58
C ALA A 195 13.81 3.53 -13.28
N SER A 196 14.31 3.31 -12.06
CA SER A 196 14.98 2.07 -11.61
C SER A 196 14.93 1.91 -10.08
N VAL A 197 14.77 0.67 -9.60
CA VAL A 197 14.98 0.23 -8.21
C VAL A 197 15.61 -1.18 -8.25
N VAL A 198 16.56 -1.50 -7.38
CA VAL A 198 17.27 -2.80 -7.38
C VAL A 198 16.60 -3.78 -6.41
N TRP A 199 16.50 -5.07 -6.76
CA TRP A 199 15.72 -6.12 -6.06
C TRP A 199 16.54 -7.37 -5.70
N GLY A 200 16.06 -8.12 -4.69
CA GLY A 200 16.44 -9.51 -4.35
C GLY A 200 15.23 -10.40 -4.01
N GLN A 201 15.36 -11.73 -3.91
CA GLN A 201 14.23 -12.70 -3.80
C GLN A 201 13.08 -12.36 -2.82
N GLY A 202 11.96 -11.78 -3.30
CA GLY A 202 10.74 -11.44 -2.54
C GLY A 202 9.51 -12.34 -2.78
N GLN A 203 8.34 -11.96 -2.24
CA GLN A 203 7.03 -12.64 -2.34
C GLN A 203 5.99 -11.77 -3.04
N LEU A 204 4.96 -12.38 -3.62
CA LEU A 204 3.88 -11.60 -4.22
C LEU A 204 2.97 -11.00 -3.14
N ALA A 205 2.78 -9.67 -3.08
CA ALA A 205 1.64 -9.11 -2.36
C ALA A 205 0.38 -9.18 -3.23
N VAL A 206 -0.75 -9.58 -2.66
CA VAL A 206 -1.96 -9.91 -3.41
C VAL A 206 -3.18 -9.19 -2.85
N ALA A 207 -4.03 -8.72 -3.76
CA ALA A 207 -5.40 -8.32 -3.47
C ALA A 207 -6.30 -9.55 -3.58
N ASP A 208 -6.86 -10.03 -2.46
CA ASP A 208 -7.74 -11.21 -2.45
C ASP A 208 -9.08 -10.93 -3.14
N VAL A 209 -9.47 -9.65 -3.19
CA VAL A 209 -10.67 -9.17 -3.90
C VAL A 209 -10.24 -8.06 -4.86
N PRO A 210 -9.70 -8.38 -6.05
CA PRO A 210 -9.21 -7.38 -7.01
C PRO A 210 -10.30 -6.43 -7.53
N SER A 211 -11.58 -6.80 -7.36
CA SER A 211 -12.72 -5.94 -7.68
C SER A 211 -13.04 -4.92 -6.59
N ASN A 212 -12.35 -4.96 -5.45
CA ASN A 212 -12.54 -4.00 -4.38
C ASN A 212 -12.00 -2.63 -4.84
N PRO A 213 -12.84 -1.59 -4.96
CA PRO A 213 -12.40 -0.27 -5.41
C PRO A 213 -11.45 0.43 -4.44
N ARG A 214 -11.26 -0.13 -3.23
CA ARG A 214 -10.32 0.32 -2.20
C ARG A 214 -8.93 -0.26 -2.35
N THR A 215 -8.79 -1.31 -3.17
CA THR A 215 -7.53 -2.00 -3.35
C THR A 215 -6.90 -1.58 -4.67
N SER A 216 -5.67 -1.12 -4.61
CA SER A 216 -4.87 -0.78 -5.78
C SER A 216 -3.60 -1.62 -5.82
N VAL A 217 -3.26 -2.13 -7.00
CA VAL A 217 -2.01 -2.86 -7.25
C VAL A 217 -1.14 -1.95 -8.11
N PHE A 218 0.01 -1.53 -7.59
CA PHE A 218 0.74 -0.37 -8.15
C PHE A 218 2.24 -0.62 -8.35
N LEU A 219 2.78 -1.69 -7.77
CA LEU A 219 4.08 -2.17 -8.17
C LEU A 219 3.86 -3.38 -9.07
N GLN A 220 4.36 -3.24 -10.28
CA GLN A 220 4.87 -4.30 -11.14
C GLN A 220 5.65 -3.54 -12.21
N GLY A 221 6.93 -3.81 -12.40
CA GLY A 221 7.73 -2.95 -13.27
C GLY A 221 9.14 -3.47 -13.46
N ASP A 222 9.63 -3.33 -14.70
CA ASP A 222 10.95 -3.74 -15.13
C ASP A 222 12.00 -2.72 -14.64
N PHE A 223 12.85 -3.15 -13.71
CA PHE A 223 13.92 -2.32 -13.17
C PHE A 223 15.29 -2.91 -13.51
N ALA A 224 16.21 -2.09 -14.02
CA ALA A 224 17.53 -2.55 -14.47
C ALA A 224 18.55 -2.61 -13.31
N GLY A 225 19.24 -3.74 -13.16
CA GLY A 225 20.30 -3.95 -12.15
C GLY A 225 21.67 -4.36 -12.71
N LEU A 226 22.72 -3.87 -12.02
CA LEU A 226 24.17 -4.16 -12.02
C LEU A 226 24.83 -4.92 -13.21
N GLY A 227 25.88 -4.30 -13.75
CA GLY A 227 26.98 -5.00 -14.43
C GLY A 227 26.86 -5.19 -15.95
N GLY A 228 25.88 -4.57 -16.60
CA GLY A 228 25.76 -4.57 -18.07
C GLY A 228 25.42 -5.94 -18.67
N VAL A 229 25.00 -6.90 -17.84
CA VAL A 229 24.33 -8.12 -18.29
C VAL A 229 22.83 -7.90 -18.17
N SER A 230 22.10 -8.17 -19.25
CA SER A 230 20.64 -8.26 -19.26
C SER A 230 20.22 -9.45 -18.38
N GLN A 231 20.16 -9.23 -17.07
CA GLN A 231 19.45 -10.11 -16.17
C GLN A 231 17.98 -9.71 -16.22
N ALA A 232 17.13 -10.73 -16.23
CA ALA A 232 15.73 -10.71 -15.83
C ALA A 232 15.06 -9.36 -15.69
N THR A 233 14.02 -9.13 -16.49
CA THR A 233 12.90 -8.30 -16.05
C THR A 233 12.58 -8.62 -14.59
N LEU A 234 12.42 -7.59 -13.75
CA LEU A 234 12.00 -7.69 -12.35
C LEU A 234 10.49 -7.40 -12.26
N ASN A 235 9.79 -7.95 -11.26
CA ASN A 235 8.40 -7.65 -10.94
C ASN A 235 8.27 -7.69 -9.42
N ASP A 236 8.28 -6.56 -8.73
CA ASP A 236 7.73 -6.52 -7.36
C ASP A 236 6.26 -6.14 -7.43
N VAL A 237 5.44 -6.74 -6.55
CA VAL A 237 4.01 -6.42 -6.44
C VAL A 237 3.69 -5.85 -5.09
N GLY A 238 3.14 -4.64 -5.14
CA GLY A 238 2.70 -3.88 -4.01
C GLY A 238 1.20 -3.69 -4.10
N VAL A 239 0.54 -3.90 -2.97
CA VAL A 239 -0.91 -3.74 -2.87
C VAL A 239 -1.21 -2.72 -1.79
N ALA A 240 -2.00 -1.73 -2.16
CA ALA A 240 -2.48 -0.67 -1.31
C ALA A 240 -3.95 -0.90 -1.01
N TYR A 241 -4.34 -0.81 0.25
CA TYR A 241 -5.70 -0.60 0.67
C TYR A 241 -5.85 0.85 1.09
N ASP A 242 -6.78 1.57 0.48
CA ASP A 242 -7.24 2.88 0.93
C ASP A 242 -8.64 2.70 1.50
N SER A 243 -8.84 2.92 2.80
CA SER A 243 -10.19 3.00 3.36
C SER A 243 -10.66 4.45 3.25
N PRO A 244 -11.29 4.90 2.13
CA PRO A 244 -11.87 6.23 2.08
C PRO A 244 -12.82 6.32 3.27
N PHE A 245 -12.44 7.15 4.23
CA PHE A 245 -13.21 7.30 5.46
C PHE A 245 -14.60 7.79 5.07
N LEU A 246 -15.56 6.85 5.10
CA LEU A 246 -16.95 7.10 4.79
C LEU A 246 -17.72 6.92 6.09
N PRO A 247 -18.04 8.02 6.80
CA PRO A 247 -18.71 7.91 8.08
C PRO A 247 -20.01 7.09 7.95
N GLY A 248 -20.15 6.05 8.75
CA GLY A 248 -21.31 5.15 8.73
C GLY A 248 -21.20 3.91 7.83
N ASP A 249 -20.12 3.77 7.05
CA ASP A 249 -19.78 2.53 6.32
C ASP A 249 -19.08 1.57 7.30
N PHE A 250 -19.89 0.85 8.05
CA PHE A 250 -19.46 0.04 9.17
C PHE A 250 -19.02 -1.36 8.77
N ASN A 251 -19.39 -1.83 7.58
CA ASN A 251 -18.91 -3.09 7.02
C ASN A 251 -17.74 -2.92 6.05
N ASP A 252 -17.32 -1.67 5.79
CA ASP A 252 -16.21 -1.33 4.91
C ASP A 252 -16.42 -1.83 3.46
N ASP A 253 -17.65 -1.70 2.93
CA ASP A 253 -17.98 -2.08 1.55
C ASP A 253 -18.03 -0.92 0.55
N GLY A 254 -17.76 0.30 1.01
CA GLY A 254 -17.76 1.52 0.21
C GLY A 254 -19.15 2.16 0.09
N ARG A 255 -20.15 1.69 0.83
CA ARG A 255 -21.51 2.23 0.86
C ARG A 255 -21.98 2.37 2.29
N VAL A 256 -22.92 3.30 2.50
CA VAL A 256 -23.67 3.40 3.76
C VAL A 256 -25.08 2.94 3.49
N ASP A 257 -25.40 1.69 3.81
CA ASP A 257 -26.69 1.07 3.58
C ASP A 257 -27.21 0.23 4.77
N ALA A 258 -28.18 -0.66 4.51
CA ALA A 258 -28.80 -1.46 5.56
C ALA A 258 -27.87 -2.54 6.13
N ALA A 259 -26.83 -2.96 5.40
CA ALA A 259 -25.82 -3.89 5.88
C ALA A 259 -24.97 -3.28 7.00
N ASP A 260 -24.66 -1.99 6.92
CA ASP A 260 -23.95 -1.26 7.99
C ASP A 260 -24.75 -1.21 9.28
N TYR A 261 -26.08 -1.06 9.17
CA TYR A 261 -26.94 -1.10 10.34
C TYR A 261 -26.85 -2.45 11.06
N THR A 262 -26.78 -3.57 10.31
CA THR A 262 -26.59 -4.88 10.94
C THR A 262 -25.22 -4.99 11.61
N SER A 263 -24.15 -4.50 10.98
CA SER A 263 -22.81 -4.45 11.59
C SER A 263 -22.77 -3.64 12.89
N TRP A 264 -23.40 -2.45 12.90
CA TRP A 264 -23.54 -1.63 14.11
C TRP A 264 -24.36 -2.34 15.19
N ARG A 265 -25.52 -2.91 14.83
CA ARG A 265 -26.41 -3.58 15.78
C ARG A 265 -25.78 -4.79 16.44
N ASP A 266 -25.07 -5.59 15.68
CA ASP A 266 -24.40 -6.79 16.19
C ASP A 266 -23.21 -6.45 17.08
N SER A 267 -22.63 -5.27 16.87
CA SER A 267 -21.46 -4.78 17.60
C SER A 267 -21.83 -3.85 18.77
N GLN A 268 -23.10 -3.51 18.95
CA GLN A 268 -23.57 -2.56 19.96
C GLN A 268 -23.20 -3.02 21.39
N GLY A 269 -22.54 -2.14 22.16
CA GLY A 269 -22.12 -2.45 23.52
C GLY A 269 -20.91 -3.39 23.62
N THR A 270 -20.27 -3.71 22.49
CA THR A 270 -18.95 -4.36 22.44
C THR A 270 -17.84 -3.32 22.33
N THR A 271 -16.58 -3.77 22.43
CA THR A 271 -15.39 -2.97 22.10
C THR A 271 -14.88 -3.26 20.69
N ALA A 272 -15.75 -3.80 19.81
CA ALA A 272 -15.44 -3.97 18.41
C ALA A 272 -15.29 -2.59 17.75
N LEU A 273 -14.67 -2.57 16.57
CA LEU A 273 -14.51 -1.37 15.76
C LEU A 273 -15.34 -1.51 14.51
N LEU A 274 -15.82 -0.37 14.00
CA LEU A 274 -16.47 -0.29 12.71
C LEU A 274 -15.62 0.62 11.81
N ALA A 275 -15.48 0.29 10.53
CA ALA A 275 -14.52 0.98 9.66
C ALA A 275 -14.85 2.46 9.39
N GLY A 276 -16.14 2.80 9.35
CA GLY A 276 -16.65 4.17 9.24
C GLY A 276 -17.01 4.83 10.58
N ASP A 277 -16.46 4.36 11.70
CA ASP A 277 -16.69 4.92 13.03
C ASP A 277 -15.64 5.99 13.38
N ALA A 278 -16.10 7.23 13.57
CA ALA A 278 -15.28 8.37 13.96
C ALA A 278 -14.85 8.34 15.45
N THR A 279 -15.41 7.41 16.21
CA THR A 279 -15.30 7.23 17.65
C THR A 279 -14.95 5.78 18.02
N PRO A 280 -13.81 5.24 17.53
CA PRO A 280 -13.41 3.82 17.60
C PRO A 280 -13.21 3.23 19.02
N ASN A 281 -13.67 3.89 20.08
CA ASN A 281 -13.56 3.40 21.45
C ASN A 281 -14.91 3.06 22.11
N SER A 282 -16.04 3.34 21.45
CA SER A 282 -17.36 2.99 21.96
C SER A 282 -18.40 2.91 20.84
N ILE A 283 -18.95 1.72 20.59
CA ILE A 283 -20.09 1.54 19.68
C ILE A 283 -21.38 1.91 20.41
N ASP A 284 -21.89 3.10 20.16
CA ASP A 284 -23.03 3.69 20.86
C ASP A 284 -24.04 4.39 19.92
N ALA A 285 -24.83 5.30 20.48
CA ALA A 285 -25.87 6.02 19.75
C ALA A 285 -25.30 7.07 18.78
N ALA A 286 -24.10 7.60 19.01
CA ALA A 286 -23.42 8.52 18.11
C ALA A 286 -23.11 7.85 16.77
N ASP A 287 -22.72 6.56 16.78
CA ASP A 287 -22.46 5.79 15.56
C ASP A 287 -23.73 5.58 14.74
N TYR A 288 -24.82 5.26 15.43
CA TYR A 288 -26.14 5.18 14.78
C TYR A 288 -26.53 6.51 14.12
N GLU A 289 -26.29 7.63 14.79
CA GLU A 289 -26.54 8.96 14.24
C GLU A 289 -25.64 9.23 13.03
N THR A 290 -24.37 8.84 13.09
CA THR A 290 -23.42 8.91 11.95
C THR A 290 -23.93 8.10 10.76
N TRP A 291 -24.29 6.83 10.96
CA TRP A 291 -24.89 6.00 9.90
C TRP A 291 -26.16 6.64 9.32
N ARG A 292 -27.08 7.10 10.18
CA ARG A 292 -28.34 7.71 9.74
C ARG A 292 -28.13 8.97 8.90
N LEU A 293 -27.16 9.81 9.26
CA LEU A 293 -26.83 11.03 8.53
C LEU A 293 -26.15 10.77 7.19
N ASN A 294 -25.51 9.61 7.04
CA ASN A 294 -24.74 9.25 5.86
C ASN A 294 -25.44 8.19 4.98
N TYR A 295 -26.59 7.65 5.38
CA TYR A 295 -27.32 6.61 4.63
C TYR A 295 -27.53 6.98 3.16
N GLY A 296 -27.15 6.07 2.28
CA GLY A 296 -27.17 6.21 0.82
C GLY A 296 -25.93 6.91 0.25
N ARG A 297 -24.97 7.34 1.07
CA ARG A 297 -23.66 7.77 0.57
C ARG A 297 -22.85 6.58 0.10
N THR A 298 -22.00 6.84 -0.89
CA THR A 298 -21.03 5.88 -1.42
C THR A 298 -19.68 6.56 -1.45
N ALA A 299 -18.63 5.84 -1.12
CA ALA A 299 -17.28 6.35 -1.28
C ALA A 299 -17.04 6.65 -2.78
N PRO A 300 -16.32 7.73 -3.12
CA PRO A 300 -15.91 7.93 -4.50
C PRO A 300 -15.12 6.69 -4.92
N MET A 301 -15.64 5.96 -5.91
CA MET A 301 -14.87 4.90 -6.55
C MET A 301 -13.63 5.55 -7.14
N ALA A 302 -12.44 4.99 -6.90
CA ALA A 302 -11.27 5.35 -7.67
C ALA A 302 -11.66 5.21 -9.15
N LEU A 303 -11.81 6.35 -9.82
CA LEU A 303 -12.10 6.37 -11.24
C LEU A 303 -10.87 5.79 -11.90
N THR A 304 -11.00 4.60 -12.47
CA THR A 304 -10.05 4.19 -13.49
C THR A 304 -10.06 5.29 -14.54
N ALA A 305 -8.90 5.89 -14.77
CA ALA A 305 -8.78 6.92 -15.79
C ALA A 305 -9.17 6.24 -17.10
N ALA A 306 -10.32 6.63 -17.68
CA ALA A 306 -10.72 6.13 -18.98
C ALA A 306 -9.58 6.47 -19.95
N THR A 307 -8.78 5.46 -20.30
CA THR A 307 -7.74 5.62 -21.31
C THR A 307 -8.43 6.22 -22.52
N THR A 308 -7.99 7.42 -22.92
CA THR A 308 -8.44 8.01 -24.16
C THR A 308 -7.97 7.04 -25.24
N VAL A 309 -8.85 6.12 -25.65
CA VAL A 309 -8.64 5.29 -26.82
C VAL A 309 -8.31 6.27 -27.93
N PRO A 310 -7.10 6.22 -28.51
CA PRO A 310 -6.76 7.09 -29.63
C PRO A 310 -7.85 6.86 -30.67
N GLU A 311 -8.60 7.92 -30.99
CA GLU A 311 -9.63 7.81 -32.02
C GLU A 311 -8.94 7.22 -33.26
N PRO A 312 -9.47 6.14 -33.85
CA PRO A 312 -8.84 5.53 -35.02
C PRO A 312 -8.66 6.65 -36.05
N CYS A 313 -7.40 7.00 -36.33
CA CYS A 313 -7.02 8.15 -37.13
C CYS A 313 -7.93 8.27 -38.34
N THR A 314 -8.94 9.15 -38.25
CA THR A 314 -9.90 9.38 -39.33
C THR A 314 -9.15 9.92 -40.55
N THR A 315 -8.02 10.59 -40.31
CA THR A 315 -7.00 10.97 -41.29
C THR A 315 -6.40 9.78 -42.06
N GLY A 316 -6.19 8.64 -41.43
CA GLY A 316 -5.71 7.42 -42.09
C GLY A 316 -6.74 6.81 -43.04
N LEU A 317 -8.01 6.78 -42.66
CA LEU A 317 -9.11 6.31 -43.52
C LEU A 317 -9.39 7.26 -44.69
N VAL A 318 -9.26 8.58 -44.48
CA VAL A 318 -9.37 9.57 -45.56
C VAL A 318 -8.18 9.49 -46.52
N ALA A 319 -6.96 9.27 -46.04
CA ALA A 319 -5.79 9.08 -46.89
C ALA A 319 -5.89 7.80 -47.73
N MET A 320 -6.35 6.68 -47.16
CA MET A 320 -6.55 5.44 -47.91
C MET A 320 -7.69 5.55 -48.94
N SER A 321 -8.79 6.23 -48.61
CA SER A 321 -9.88 6.44 -49.59
C SER A 321 -9.46 7.35 -50.74
N ALA A 322 -8.65 8.38 -50.48
CA ALA A 322 -8.07 9.23 -51.54
C ALA A 322 -7.12 8.45 -52.47
N ILE A 323 -6.29 7.55 -51.94
CA ILE A 323 -5.37 6.71 -52.73
C ILE A 323 -6.14 5.68 -53.57
N LEU A 324 -7.22 5.09 -53.02
CA LEU A 324 -8.10 4.17 -53.75
C LEU A 324 -8.90 4.88 -54.84
N CYS A 325 -9.42 6.08 -54.59
CA CYS A 325 -10.10 6.88 -55.61
C CYS A 325 -9.14 7.35 -56.72
N TRP A 326 -7.90 7.68 -56.38
CA TRP A 326 -6.90 8.09 -57.36
C TRP A 326 -6.45 6.93 -58.26
N SER A 327 -6.22 5.74 -57.70
CA SER A 327 -5.80 4.55 -58.46
C SER A 327 -6.88 4.01 -59.41
N LEU A 328 -8.16 4.17 -59.07
CA LEU A 328 -9.30 3.82 -59.94
C LEU A 328 -9.51 4.83 -61.09
N ALA A 329 -9.12 6.10 -60.92
CA ALA A 329 -9.24 7.12 -61.96
C ALA A 329 -8.20 6.96 -63.09
N PHE A 330 -7.02 6.41 -62.78
CA PHE A 330 -5.93 6.23 -63.76
C PHE A 330 -5.96 4.87 -64.50
N HIS A 331 -6.83 3.94 -64.12
CA HIS A 331 -7.03 2.68 -64.85
C HIS A 331 -8.07 2.76 -65.99
N ARG A 332 -8.57 3.96 -66.33
CA ARG A 332 -9.58 4.19 -67.37
C ARG A 332 -9.10 5.03 -68.57
N THR A 333 -7.79 5.12 -68.81
CA THR A 333 -7.20 5.67 -70.02
C THR A 333 -6.41 4.60 -70.76
#